data_AF-A0AAE1PW12-F1
#
_entry.id   AF-A0AAE1PW12-F1
#
_cell.length_a   1.000
_cell.length_b   1.000
_cell.length_c   1.000
_cell.angle_alpha   90.00
_cell.angle_beta   90.00
_cell.angle_gamma   90.00
#
_symmetry.space_group_name_H-M   'P 1'
#
loop_
_entity.id
_entity.type
_entity.pdbx_description
1 polymer ?
#
loop_
_entity_poly.entity_id
_entity_poly.type
_entity_poly.pdbx_seq_one_letter_code
_entity_poly.pdbx_strand_id
1 'polypeptide(L)' 'MDNGRGGAEVWTTGGVDREEHPSLSVGVRVSDAGGLSATNILTIIVDDLNDNPMKPGAKTVYLWKTQPWGNNIILKGFR' A
#
# COMPACT_ATOMS: atom_id res chain seq x y z
N MET A 1 -15.20 17.48 22.25
CA MET A 1 -15.90 17.19 23.52
C MET A 1 -17.26 16.64 23.15
N ASP A 2 -17.50 15.34 23.36
CA ASP A 2 -18.75 14.69 22.98
C ASP A 2 -19.83 15.00 24.04
N ASN A 3 -21.02 15.43 23.61
CA ASN A 3 -22.12 15.81 24.52
C ASN A 3 -22.76 14.58 25.21
N GLY A 4 -21.98 13.76 25.90
CA GLY A 4 -22.48 12.64 26.71
C GLY A 4 -23.08 11.48 25.91
N ARG A 5 -22.64 11.28 24.65
CA ARG A 5 -23.13 10.19 23.79
C ARG A 5 -22.21 8.97 23.74
N GLY A 6 -21.08 9.00 24.44
CA GLY A 6 -20.16 7.85 24.51
C GLY A 6 -19.36 7.66 23.22
N GLY A 7 -19.01 8.75 22.55
CA GLY A 7 -18.21 8.72 21.33
C GLY A 7 -16.73 8.56 21.64
N ALA A 8 -16.02 7.77 20.82
CA ALA A 8 -14.57 7.74 20.79
C ALA A 8 -14.08 8.40 19.51
N GLU A 9 -13.05 9.24 19.61
CA GLU A 9 -12.40 9.87 18.46
C GLU A 9 -11.02 9.26 18.27
N VAL A 10 -10.64 9.03 17.01
CA VAL A 10 -9.36 8.45 16.64
C VAL A 10 -8.61 9.45 15.77
N TRP A 11 -7.38 9.76 16.18
CA TRP A 11 -6.47 10.66 15.47
C TRP A 11 -5.18 9.92 15.17
N THR A 12 -4.55 10.23 14.03
CA THR A 12 -3.16 9.84 13.81
C THR A 12 -2.26 10.75 14.63
N THR A 13 -1.20 10.19 15.20
CA THR A 13 -0.21 10.97 15.97
C THR A 13 0.83 11.65 15.07
N GLY A 14 0.86 11.30 13.78
CA GLY A 14 1.77 11.82 12.77
C GLY A 14 1.30 11.52 11.36
N GLY A 15 2.20 11.73 10.40
CA GLY A 15 1.97 11.37 8.99
C GLY A 15 1.83 9.86 8.82
N VAL A 16 1.00 9.46 7.86
CA VAL A 16 0.85 8.07 7.43
C VAL A 16 1.26 8.01 5.97
N ASP A 17 2.09 7.02 5.63
CA ASP A 17 2.58 6.78 4.28
C ASP A 17 1.98 5.46 3.79
N ARG A 18 1.28 5.48 2.64
CA ARG A 18 0.63 4.29 2.09
C ARG A 18 1.68 3.28 1.60
N GLU A 19 2.85 3.75 1.15
CA GLU A 19 3.96 2.95 0.66
C GLU A 19 4.52 2.04 1.77
N GLU A 20 4.51 2.54 3.01
CA GLU A 20 4.95 1.82 4.19
C GLU A 20 3.80 1.04 4.84
N HIS A 21 2.63 1.66 4.97
CA HIS A 21 1.48 1.14 5.69
C HIS A 21 0.17 1.38 4.92
N PRO A 22 -0.23 0.47 4.01
CA PRO A 22 -1.46 0.62 3.23
C PRO A 22 -2.73 0.46 4.07
N SER A 23 -2.63 -0.15 5.25
CA SER A 23 -3.72 -0.25 6.22
C SER A 23 -3.19 -0.33 7.65
N LEU A 24 -4.02 0.10 8.60
CA LEU A 24 -3.77 0.03 10.03
C LEU A 24 -4.91 -0.72 10.72
N SER A 25 -4.58 -1.53 11.73
CA SER A 25 -5.56 -2.26 12.53
C SER A 25 -5.50 -1.79 13.98
N VAL A 26 -6.63 -1.31 14.51
CA VAL A 26 -6.74 -0.79 15.87
C VAL A 26 -7.71 -1.66 16.66
N GLY A 27 -7.22 -2.27 17.74
CA GLY A 27 -8.07 -3.01 18.68
C GLY A 27 -8.81 -2.05 19.61
N VAL A 28 -10.14 -1.99 19.49
CA VAL A 28 -11.02 -1.20 20.34
C VAL A 28 -11.65 -2.11 21.38
N ARG A 29 -11.34 -1.88 22.66
CA ARG A 29 -11.93 -2.61 23.79
C ARG A 29 -12.93 -1.74 24.52
N VAL A 30 -14.14 -2.25 24.70
CA VAL A 30 -15.20 -1.64 25.52
C VAL A 30 -15.39 -2.50 26.76
N SER A 31 -15.49 -1.87 27.93
CA SER A 31 -15.71 -2.55 29.21
C SER A 31 -16.84 -1.90 30.00
N ASP A 32 -17.64 -2.72 30.69
CA ASP A 32 -18.68 -2.24 31.60
C ASP A 32 -18.20 -2.22 33.07
N ALA A 33 -18.99 -1.59 33.94
CA ALA A 33 -18.70 -1.51 35.37
C ALA A 33 -18.84 -2.86 36.10
N GLY A 34 -19.49 -3.85 35.48
CA GLY A 34 -19.64 -5.21 35.99
C GLY A 34 -18.44 -6.12 35.67
N GLY A 35 -17.46 -5.64 34.91
CA GLY A 35 -16.22 -6.34 34.60
C GLY A 35 -16.24 -7.10 33.27
N LEU A 36 -17.30 -7.03 32.48
CA LEU A 36 -17.32 -7.62 31.14
C LEU A 36 -16.60 -6.69 30.16
N SER A 37 -15.99 -7.28 29.14
CA SER A 37 -15.40 -6.50 28.05
C SER A 37 -15.47 -7.23 26.71
N ALA A 38 -15.61 -6.45 25.64
CA ALA A 38 -15.54 -6.93 24.26
C ALA A 38 -14.48 -6.14 23.50
N THR A 39 -13.78 -6.79 22.58
CA THR A 39 -12.77 -6.17 21.71
C THR A 39 -13.17 -6.36 20.25
N ASN A 40 -13.16 -5.29 19.47
CA ASN A 40 -13.34 -5.32 18.02
C ASN A 40 -12.15 -4.67 17.31
N ILE A 41 -11.88 -5.10 16.08
CA ILE A 41 -10.83 -4.51 15.26
C ILE A 41 -11.45 -3.45 14.35
N LEU A 42 -10.93 -2.23 14.45
CA LEU A 42 -11.16 -1.16 13.48
C LEU A 42 -10.05 -1.22 12.43
N THR A 43 -10.43 -1.44 11.18
CA THR A 43 -9.50 -1.38 10.04
C THR A 43 -9.56 0.00 9.41
N ILE A 44 -8.40 0.65 9.31
CA ILE A 44 -8.22 1.94 8.65
C ILE A 44 -7.49 1.66 7.33
N ILE A 45 -8.07 2.12 6.22
CA ILE A 45 -7.45 2.02 4.89
C ILE A 45 -6.80 3.37 4.58
N VAL A 46 -5.56 3.35 4.13
CA VAL A 46 -4.81 4.55 3.75
C VAL A 46 -4.94 4.73 2.24
N ASP A 47 -5.61 5.79 1.83
CA ASP A 47 -5.74 6.12 0.41
C ASP A 47 -4.42 6.61 -0.18
N ASP A 48 -4.24 6.33 -1.47
CA ASP A 48 -3.05 6.71 -2.21
C ASP A 48 -3.09 8.19 -2.61
N LEU A 49 -2.03 8.91 -2.31
CA LEU A 49 -1.75 10.22 -2.90
C LEU A 49 -0.57 10.07 -3.83
N ASN A 50 -0.60 10.76 -4.98
CA ASN A 50 0.53 10.78 -5.89
C ASN A 50 1.65 11.70 -5.35
N ASP A 51 2.29 11.28 -4.27
CA ASP A 51 3.35 11.99 -3.55
C ASP A 51 4.77 11.51 -3.94
N ASN A 52 4.85 10.42 -4.71
CA ASN A 52 6.10 9.84 -5.18
C ASN A 52 6.38 10.22 -6.65
N PRO A 53 7.55 10.80 -6.98
CA PRO A 53 7.86 11.16 -8.36
C PRO A 53 7.97 9.92 -9.25
N MET A 54 7.39 10.01 -10.45
CA MET A 54 7.55 8.96 -11.46
C MET A 54 9.03 8.74 -11.78
N LYS A 55 9.48 7.49 -11.68
CA LYS A 55 10.84 7.10 -12.10
C LYS A 55 10.82 6.68 -13.57
N PRO A 56 11.83 7.07 -14.37
CA PRO A 56 11.93 6.59 -15.75
C PRO A 56 11.99 5.05 -15.76
N GLY A 57 11.00 4.43 -16.42
CA GLY A 57 11.03 3.01 -16.68
C GLY A 57 11.92 2.71 -17.89
N ALA A 58 12.99 1.94 -17.69
CA ALA A 58 13.75 1.39 -18.80
C ALA A 58 13.29 -0.05 -19.08
N LYS A 59 13.09 -0.40 -20.35
CA LYS A 59 12.82 -1.77 -20.78
C LYS A 59 13.78 -2.12 -21.90
N THR A 60 14.55 -3.19 -21.73
CA THR A 60 15.41 -3.71 -22.80
C THR A 60 14.56 -4.53 -23.75
N VAL A 61 14.51 -4.12 -25.02
CA VAL A 61 13.84 -4.88 -26.08
C VAL A 61 14.88 -5.62 -26.90
N TYR A 62 14.66 -6.92 -27.10
CA TYR A 62 15.50 -7.75 -27.97
C TYR A 62 14.83 -7.90 -29.33
N LEU A 63 15.47 -7.37 -30.37
CA LEU A 63 15.15 -7.74 -31.75
C LEU A 63 16.03 -8.92 -32.14
N TRP A 64 15.43 -9.90 -32.78
CA TRP A 64 16.17 -10.96 -33.45
C TRP A 64 15.78 -11.08 -34.91
N LYS A 65 16.75 -11.48 -35.72
CA LYS A 65 16.49 -11.89 -37.11
C LYS A 65 17.26 -13.17 -37.40
N THR A 66 16.65 -14.06 -38.16
CA THR A 66 17.30 -15.24 -38.73
C THR A 66 18.12 -14.84 -39.95
N GLN A 67 19.29 -15.45 -40.08
CA GLN A 67 20.11 -15.26 -41.27
C GLN A 67 19.69 -16.29 -42.33
N PRO A 68 19.48 -15.89 -43.60
CA PRO A 68 18.92 -16.78 -44.60
C PRO A 68 19.82 -17.96 -44.98
N TRP A 69 21.10 -17.97 -44.59
CA TRP A 69 22.09 -18.99 -44.97
C TRP A 69 22.97 -19.45 -43.80
N GLY A 70 22.45 -19.38 -42.56
CA GLY A 70 23.18 -19.86 -41.38
C GLY A 70 22.24 -20.15 -40.21
N ASN A 71 22.63 -21.11 -39.35
CA ASN A 71 21.84 -21.55 -38.19
C ASN A 71 21.86 -20.57 -37.00
N ASN A 72 22.29 -19.32 -37.22
CA ASN A 72 22.57 -18.37 -36.14
C ASN A 72 21.47 -17.31 -36.04
N ILE A 73 21.09 -16.99 -34.80
CA ILE A 73 20.18 -15.89 -34.45
C ILE A 73 21.02 -14.71 -33.97
N ILE A 74 20.82 -13.53 -34.56
CA ILE A 74 21.44 -12.30 -34.05
C ILE A 74 20.45 -11.63 -33.10
N LEU A 75 20.83 -11.48 -31.83
CA LEU A 75 20.12 -10.66 -30.86
C LEU A 75 20.72 -9.25 -30.83
N LYS A 76 19.88 -8.22 -30.98
CA LYS A 76 20.26 -6.82 -30.75
C LYS A 76 19.39 -6.26 -29.63
N GLY A 77 20.02 -5.93 -28.51
CA GLY A 77 19.38 -5.21 -27.41
C GLY A 77 19.43 -3.70 -27.66
N PHE A 78 18.29 -3.04 -27.47
CA PHE A 78 18.18 -1.58 -27.44
C PHE A 78 17.80 -1.16 -26.01
N ARG A 79 18.38 -0.05 -25.54
CA ARG A 79 18.14 0.52 -24.20
C ARG A 79 17.30 1.79 -24.31
#